data_AF-A0A1L6MVH5-F1
#
_entry.id   AF-A0A1L6MVH5-F1
#
_cell.length_a   1.000
_cell.length_b   1.000
_cell.length_c   1.000
_cell.angle_alpha   90.00
_cell.angle_beta   90.00
_cell.angle_gamma   90.00
#
_symmetry.space_group_name_H-M   'P 1'
#
loop_
_entity.id
_entity.type
_entity.pdbx_description
1 polymer ?
#
loop_
_entity_poly.entity_id
_entity_poly.type
_entity_poly.pdbx_seq_one_letter_code
_entity_poly.pdbx_strand_id
1 'polypeptide(L)'
;MCGGETLDFGLKEGEGRLIDDRTWESNAMEEAWLPYGPRQILRLSIPYFSDRIPLEVKVYISGYQAPNQATPDPNQPIPDNFALASGNLAETFIPGPGQVVVHNNTCAHFYARVVIHFPPRVPFIPPPSP
;
A
#
# COMPACT_ATOMS: atom_id res chain seq x y z
N MET A 1 27.39 -2.10 -3.31
CA MET A 1 26.03 -1.62 -3.60
C MET A 1 25.06 -2.46 -2.78
N CYS A 2 24.02 -1.88 -2.18
CA CYS A 2 22.96 -2.66 -1.56
C CYS A 2 22.10 -3.31 -2.67
N GLY A 3 21.88 -4.62 -2.60
CA GLY A 3 20.98 -5.34 -3.50
C GLY A 3 19.53 -5.04 -3.15
N GLY A 4 18.61 -5.25 -4.11
CA GLY A 4 17.18 -5.09 -3.89
C GLY A 4 16.40 -6.22 -4.53
N GLU A 5 15.33 -6.63 -3.86
CA GLU A 5 14.43 -7.68 -4.33
C GLU A 5 13.12 -7.07 -4.87
N THR A 6 12.35 -7.87 -5.59
CA THR A 6 10.97 -7.51 -5.94
C THR A 6 10.02 -8.35 -5.08
N LEU A 7 9.04 -7.69 -4.47
CA LEU A 7 7.94 -8.33 -3.76
C LEU A 7 6.64 -8.06 -4.51
N ASP A 8 6.07 -9.09 -5.12
CA ASP A 8 4.74 -9.04 -5.71
C ASP A 8 3.68 -9.29 -4.60
N PHE A 9 2.64 -8.44 -4.54
CA PHE A 9 1.62 -8.47 -3.49
C PHE A 9 0.23 -8.08 -4.03
N GLY A 10 -0.82 -8.63 -3.44
CA GLY A 10 -2.23 -8.32 -3.75
C GLY A 10 -2.91 -9.30 -4.70
N LEU A 11 -2.22 -10.37 -5.11
CA LEU A 11 -2.77 -11.42 -5.99
C LEU A 11 -3.30 -12.61 -5.21
N LYS A 12 -2.80 -12.85 -3.99
CA LYS A 12 -3.21 -14.00 -3.17
C LYS A 12 -4.31 -13.61 -2.19
N GLU A 13 -5.12 -14.60 -1.80
CA GLU A 13 -6.07 -14.43 -0.71
C GLU A 13 -5.35 -14.01 0.58
N GLY A 14 -5.89 -12.99 1.26
CA GLY A 14 -5.28 -12.39 2.44
C GLY A 14 -4.25 -11.30 2.17
N GLU A 15 -3.88 -11.03 0.91
CA GLU A 15 -2.98 -9.92 0.55
C GLU A 15 -3.76 -8.61 0.31
N GLY A 16 -3.77 -7.76 1.33
CA GLY A 16 -4.47 -6.48 1.30
C GLY A 16 -5.98 -6.60 1.45
N ARG A 17 -6.62 -5.45 1.58
CA ARG A 17 -8.07 -5.38 1.81
C ARG A 17 -8.66 -4.08 1.27
N LEU A 18 -9.96 -4.14 1.00
CA LEU A 18 -10.76 -2.97 0.73
C LEU A 18 -11.18 -2.33 2.05
N ILE A 19 -10.97 -1.02 2.17
CA ILE A 19 -11.55 -0.22 3.25
C ILE A 19 -12.97 0.24 2.86
N ASP A 20 -13.12 0.60 1.59
CA ASP A 20 -14.39 0.98 0.97
C ASP A 20 -14.36 0.66 -0.55
N ASP A 21 -15.34 1.13 -1.30
CA ASP A 21 -15.47 0.88 -2.75
C ASP A 21 -14.40 1.59 -3.62
N ARG A 22 -13.60 2.46 -2.99
CA ARG A 22 -12.61 3.35 -3.61
C ARG A 22 -11.23 3.28 -2.96
N THR A 23 -11.07 2.57 -1.85
CA THR A 23 -9.84 2.56 -1.07
C THR A 23 -9.39 1.13 -0.82
N TRP A 24 -8.16 0.83 -1.22
CA TRP A 24 -7.45 -0.41 -0.90
C TRP A 24 -6.26 -0.12 0.00
N GLU A 25 -5.92 -1.04 0.88
CA GLU A 25 -4.68 -0.99 1.64
C GLU A 25 -3.99 -2.36 1.71
N SER A 26 -2.65 -2.34 1.84
CA SER A 26 -1.86 -3.56 1.91
C SER A 26 -2.05 -4.32 3.22
N ASN A 27 -2.24 -3.60 4.33
CA ASN A 27 -2.38 -4.12 5.68
C ASN A 27 -3.23 -3.13 6.51
N ALA A 28 -3.90 -3.64 7.54
CA ALA A 28 -4.48 -2.78 8.57
C ALA A 28 -3.41 -1.93 9.26
N MET A 29 -3.84 -0.84 9.90
CA MET A 29 -2.93 0.06 10.60
C MET A 29 -2.22 -0.65 11.78
N GLU A 30 -2.91 -1.60 12.42
CA GLU A 30 -2.49 -2.36 13.60
C GLU A 30 -1.84 -3.71 13.25
N GLU A 31 -1.80 -4.09 11.97
CA GLU A 31 -1.21 -5.34 11.49
C GLU A 31 0.30 -5.21 11.23
N ALA A 32 0.95 -6.35 11.03
CA ALA A 32 2.31 -6.39 10.50
C ALA A 32 2.34 -5.83 9.07
N TRP A 33 3.19 -4.83 8.85
CA TRP A 33 3.41 -4.18 7.56
C TRP A 33 4.37 -4.98 6.67
N LEU A 34 4.35 -4.68 5.37
CA LEU A 34 5.18 -5.38 4.39
C LEU A 34 6.66 -5.10 4.63
N PRO A 35 7.56 -6.08 4.44
CA PRO A 35 8.98 -5.80 4.42
C PRO A 35 9.30 -4.82 3.28
N TYR A 36 10.13 -3.82 3.58
CA TYR A 36 10.52 -2.77 2.65
C TYR A 36 12.02 -2.47 2.75
N GLY A 37 12.79 -3.45 2.31
CA GLY A 37 14.24 -3.48 2.37
C GLY A 37 14.94 -2.55 1.36
N PRO A 38 16.29 -2.53 1.39
CA PRO A 38 17.14 -1.76 0.51
C PRO A 38 16.79 -2.01 -0.96
N ARG A 39 16.63 -0.96 -1.76
CA ARG A 39 16.36 -1.08 -3.21
C ARG A 39 15.18 -1.99 -3.56
N GLN A 40 14.28 -2.27 -2.60
CA GLN A 40 13.16 -3.18 -2.83
C GLN A 40 12.10 -2.51 -3.71
N ILE A 41 11.52 -3.31 -4.59
CA ILE A 41 10.40 -2.93 -5.44
C ILE A 41 9.16 -3.67 -4.94
N LEU A 42 8.15 -2.94 -4.49
CA LEU A 42 6.83 -3.50 -4.20
C LEU A 42 5.99 -3.41 -5.47
N ARG A 43 5.51 -4.54 -5.99
CA ARG A 43 4.60 -4.60 -7.13
C ARG A 43 3.23 -5.02 -6.64
N LEU A 44 2.32 -4.07 -6.59
CA LEU A 44 0.97 -4.24 -6.10
C LEU A 44 0.04 -4.46 -7.28
N SER A 45 -0.70 -5.57 -7.23
CA SER A 45 -1.79 -5.87 -8.15
C SER A 45 -3.08 -5.93 -7.37
N ILE A 46 -4.10 -5.18 -7.80
CA ILE A 46 -5.37 -5.05 -7.09
C ILE A 46 -6.51 -5.40 -8.05
N PRO A 47 -6.83 -6.70 -8.23
CA PRO A 47 -7.79 -7.16 -9.24
C PRO A 47 -9.17 -6.51 -9.14
N TYR A 48 -9.62 -6.16 -7.93
CA TYR A 48 -10.89 -5.45 -7.72
C TYR A 48 -10.98 -4.10 -8.46
N PHE A 49 -9.83 -3.47 -8.73
CA PHE A 49 -9.71 -2.20 -9.44
C PHE A 49 -9.03 -2.35 -10.81
N SER A 50 -9.10 -3.53 -11.45
CA SER A 50 -8.45 -3.78 -12.75
C SER A 50 -8.99 -2.93 -13.91
N ASP A 51 -10.05 -2.16 -13.68
CA ASP A 51 -10.67 -1.22 -14.61
C ASP A 51 -10.43 0.26 -14.22
N ARG A 52 -9.73 0.52 -13.12
CA ARG A 52 -9.54 1.86 -12.54
C ARG A 52 -8.07 2.18 -12.34
N ILE A 53 -7.67 3.38 -12.77
CA ILE A 53 -6.33 3.93 -12.51
C ILE A 53 -6.33 4.55 -11.10
N PRO A 54 -5.34 4.27 -10.24
CA PRO A 54 -5.17 4.94 -8.96
C PRO A 54 -5.15 6.48 -9.09
N LEU A 55 -5.85 7.18 -8.20
CA LEU A 55 -5.79 8.64 -8.07
C LEU A 55 -4.66 9.08 -7.15
N GLU A 56 -4.47 8.35 -6.05
CA GLU A 56 -3.53 8.68 -5.00
C GLU A 56 -2.93 7.40 -4.44
N VAL A 57 -1.61 7.39 -4.23
CA VAL A 57 -0.87 6.31 -3.59
C VAL A 57 -0.14 6.91 -2.39
N LYS A 58 -0.53 6.50 -1.18
CA LYS A 58 0.13 6.88 0.07
C LYS A 58 0.95 5.71 0.58
N VAL A 59 2.23 5.94 0.83
CA VAL A 59 3.16 4.94 1.36
C VAL A 59 3.56 5.39 2.75
N TYR A 60 3.19 4.62 3.77
CA TYR A 60 3.63 4.82 5.13
C TYR A 60 4.80 3.88 5.43
N ILE A 61 5.78 4.37 6.17
CA ILE A 61 6.97 3.59 6.53
C ILE A 61 7.20 3.59 8.03
N SER A 62 7.82 2.52 8.52
CA SER A 62 8.28 2.41 9.90
C SER A 62 9.59 1.63 9.99
N GLY A 63 10.35 1.87 11.06
CA GLY A 63 11.44 0.99 11.47
C GLY A 63 10.97 -0.30 12.15
N TYR A 64 9.69 -0.41 12.49
CA TYR A 64 9.08 -1.56 13.16
C TYR A 64 8.05 -2.24 12.28
N GLN A 65 7.95 -3.56 12.36
CA GLN A 65 7.01 -4.32 11.52
C GLN A 65 5.56 -4.02 11.84
N ALA A 66 5.21 -3.83 13.11
CA ALA A 66 3.85 -3.52 13.55
C ALA A 66 3.89 -2.23 14.39
N PRO A 67 4.00 -1.05 13.74
CA PRO A 67 4.27 0.20 14.45
C PRO A 67 3.18 0.62 15.43
N ASN A 68 1.96 0.14 15.22
CA ASN A 68 0.79 0.47 16.03
C ASN A 68 0.22 -0.74 16.79
N GLN A 69 0.99 -1.83 16.92
CA GLN A 69 0.56 -2.95 17.75
C GLN A 69 0.62 -2.53 19.22
N ALA A 70 -0.44 -2.84 19.97
CA ALA A 70 -0.58 -2.44 21.36
C ALA A 70 0.67 -2.79 22.18
N THR A 71 1.18 -1.79 22.91
CA THR A 71 2.20 -2.02 23.93
C THR A 71 1.63 -2.96 24.99
N PRO A 72 2.48 -3.76 25.68
CA PRO A 72 2.04 -4.61 26.78
C PRO A 72 1.33 -3.84 27.91
N ASP A 73 1.61 -2.54 28.06
CA ASP A 73 0.88 -1.66 28.96
C ASP A 73 -0.38 -1.10 28.27
N PRO A 74 -1.59 -1.49 28.71
CA PRO A 74 -2.85 -1.00 28.14
C PRO A 74 -3.14 0.47 28.48
N ASN A 75 -2.38 1.09 29.40
CA ASN A 75 -2.55 2.50 29.78
C ASN A 75 -1.61 3.43 29.01
N GLN A 76 -0.67 2.89 28.24
CA GLN A 76 0.23 3.69 27.44
C GLN A 76 -0.42 3.96 26.08
N PRO A 77 -0.56 5.24 25.65
CA PRO A 77 -1.02 5.52 24.30
C PRO A 77 -0.01 4.93 23.32
N ILE A 78 -0.50 4.18 22.33
CA ILE A 78 0.32 3.65 21.24
C ILE A 78 0.75 4.86 20.40
N PRO A 79 2.03 5.26 20.43
CA PRO A 79 2.47 6.36 19.59
C PRO A 79 2.52 5.88 18.14
N ASP A 80 2.03 6.70 17.22
CA ASP A 80 2.19 6.47 15.78
C ASP A 80 3.68 6.45 15.43
N ASN A 81 4.28 5.25 15.36
CA ASN A 81 5.70 5.07 15.07
C ASN A 81 5.95 4.90 13.58
N PHE A 82 5.35 5.78 12.77
CA PHE A 82 5.45 5.73 11.32
C PHE A 82 5.41 7.13 10.72
N ALA A 83 5.86 7.24 9.48
CA ALA A 83 5.82 8.49 8.71
C ALA A 83 5.30 8.22 7.30
N LEU A 84 4.75 9.26 6.66
CA LEU A 84 4.47 9.23 5.23
C LEU A 84 5.82 9.32 4.48
N ALA A 85 6.11 8.32 3.64
CA ALA A 85 7.31 8.29 2.82
C ALA A 85 7.14 9.17 1.57
N SER A 86 8.26 9.66 1.04
CA SER A 86 8.32 10.47 -0.18
C SER A 86 9.71 10.45 -0.79
N GLY A 87 9.83 10.98 -2.01
CA GLY A 87 11.09 11.01 -2.77
C GLY A 87 11.66 9.61 -2.95
N ASN A 88 12.99 9.48 -2.84
CA ASN A 88 13.70 8.21 -3.03
C ASN A 88 13.24 7.09 -2.09
N LEU A 89 12.52 7.39 -1.02
CA LEU A 89 12.04 6.38 -0.09
C LEU A 89 10.70 5.75 -0.51
N ALA A 90 9.96 6.36 -1.42
CA ALA A 90 8.71 5.83 -1.95
C ALA A 90 8.41 6.43 -3.33
N GLU A 91 9.25 6.14 -4.32
CA GLU A 91 8.95 6.53 -5.69
C GLU A 91 7.86 5.61 -6.26
N THR A 92 6.72 6.20 -6.63
CA THR A 92 5.56 5.46 -7.12
C THR A 92 5.45 5.53 -8.63
N PHE A 93 5.17 4.40 -9.27
CA PHE A 93 4.88 4.28 -10.70
C PHE A 93 3.57 3.50 -10.90
N ILE A 94 2.73 3.97 -11.82
CA ILE A 94 1.41 3.37 -12.11
C ILE A 94 1.46 2.79 -13.54
N PRO A 95 1.76 1.49 -13.70
CA PRO A 95 1.89 0.88 -15.03
C PRO A 95 0.55 0.71 -15.74
N GLY A 96 -0.56 0.67 -14.99
CA GLY A 96 -1.90 0.50 -15.56
C GLY A 96 -3.00 0.43 -14.50
N PRO A 97 -4.25 0.15 -14.93
CA PRO A 97 -5.38 -0.04 -14.03
C PRO A 97 -5.12 -1.12 -12.97
N GLY A 98 -5.49 -0.83 -11.72
CA GLY A 98 -5.32 -1.75 -10.60
C GLY A 98 -3.88 -2.16 -10.31
N GLN A 99 -2.88 -1.42 -10.80
CA GLN A 99 -1.46 -1.73 -10.60
C GLN A 99 -0.71 -0.53 -10.04
N VAL A 100 0.15 -0.78 -9.05
CA VAL A 100 1.05 0.22 -8.46
C VAL A 100 2.40 -0.42 -8.22
N VAL A 101 3.47 0.30 -8.54
CA VAL A 101 4.84 -0.09 -8.21
C VAL A 101 5.41 0.96 -7.27
N VAL A 102 6.02 0.53 -6.17
CA VAL A 102 6.68 1.42 -5.20
C VAL A 102 8.14 1.04 -5.05
N HIS A 103 9.05 1.98 -5.28
CA HIS A 103 10.49 1.78 -5.20
C HIS A 103 11.08 2.39 -3.92
N ASN A 104 11.81 1.59 -3.15
CA ASN A 104 12.70 2.10 -2.12
C ASN A 104 14.08 2.35 -2.74
N ASN A 105 14.35 3.52 -3.29
CA ASN A 105 15.67 3.85 -3.85
C ASN A 105 16.75 4.17 -2.78
N THR A 106 16.54 3.78 -1.52
CA THR A 106 17.53 3.89 -0.44
C THR A 106 18.20 2.55 -0.14
N CYS A 107 19.25 2.57 0.70
CA CYS A 107 19.87 1.37 1.25
C CYS A 107 19.38 1.00 2.65
N ALA A 108 18.33 1.65 3.16
CA ALA A 108 17.81 1.40 4.50
C ALA A 108 16.66 0.38 4.46
N HIS A 109 16.54 -0.37 5.56
CA HIS A 109 15.46 -1.31 5.79
C HIS A 109 14.31 -0.62 6.53
N PHE A 110 13.11 -0.79 6.01
CA PHE A 110 11.87 -0.35 6.62
C PHE A 110 10.81 -1.44 6.52
N TYR A 111 9.64 -1.12 7.05
CA TYR A 111 8.38 -1.77 6.75
C TYR A 111 7.44 -0.76 6.14
N ALA A 112 6.60 -1.18 5.19
CA ALA A 112 5.72 -0.30 4.46
C ALA A 112 4.26 -0.75 4.51
N ARG A 113 3.37 0.23 4.67
CA ARG A 113 1.93 0.09 4.42
C ARG A 113 1.55 0.99 3.27
N VAL A 114 0.89 0.44 2.26
CA VAL A 114 0.47 1.19 1.08
C VAL A 114 -1.05 1.33 1.08
N VAL A 115 -1.53 2.56 0.96
CA VAL A 115 -2.97 2.89 0.81
C VAL A 115 -3.16 3.52 -0.56
N ILE A 116 -4.12 3.00 -1.32
CA ILE A 116 -4.38 3.41 -2.69
C ILE A 116 -5.83 3.85 -2.79
N HIS A 117 -6.03 5.08 -3.26
CA HIS A 117 -7.36 5.60 -3.56
C HIS A 117 -7.60 5.57 -5.07
N PHE A 118 -8.81 5.17 -5.45
CA PHE A 118 -9.28 5.01 -6.82
C PHE A 118 -10.48 5.93 -7.08
N PRO A 119 -10.77 6.25 -8.34
CA PRO A 119 -11.98 6.98 -8.67
C PRO A 119 -13.23 6.16 -8.32
N PRO A 120 -14.38 6.83 -8.09
CA PRO A 120 -15.67 6.14 -8.00
C PRO A 120 -15.92 5.34 -9.28
N ARG A 121 -16.64 4.23 -9.17
CA ARG A 121 -17.14 3.54 -10.37
C ARG A 121 -18.14 4.46 -11.07
N VAL A 122 -18.01 4.61 -12.38
CA VAL A 122 -19.05 5.29 -13.17
C VAL A 122 -20.31 4.42 -13.05
N PRO A 123 -21.45 4.97 -12.60
CA PRO A 123 -22.69 4.20 -12.58
C PRO A 123 -22.95 3.64 -13.97
N PHE A 124 -23.30 2.36 -14.04
CA PHE A 124 -23.82 1.83 -15.29
C PHE A 124 -25.12 2.56 -15.61
N ILE A 125 -25.11 3.41 -16.63
CA ILE A 125 -26.30 4.03 -17.18
C ILE A 125 -26.77 3.07 -18.28
N PRO A 126 -27.84 2.28 -18.07
CA PRO A 126 -28.38 1.45 -19.13
C PRO A 126 -28.75 2.33 -20.33
N PRO A 127 -28.56 1.83 -21.57
CA PRO A 127 -29.04 2.56 -22.74
C PRO A 127 -30.56 2.80 -22.60
N PRO A 128 -31.09 3.93 -23.12
CA PRO A 128 -32.52 4.17 -23.11
C PRO A 128 -33.25 3.01 -23.80
N SER A 129 -34.36 2.57 -23.23
CA SER A 129 -35.23 1.59 -23.90
C SER A 129 -35.76 2.19 -25.20
N PRO A 130 -35.82 1.41 -26.30
CA PRO A 130 -36.30 1.87 -27.60
C PRO A 130 -37.77 2.31 -27.58
#